data_AF-A0A965Y863-F1
#
_entry.id   AF-A0A965Y863-F1
#
_cell.length_a   1.000
_cell.length_b   1.000
_cell.length_c   1.000
_cell.angle_alpha   90.00
_cell.angle_beta   90.00
_cell.angle_gamma   90.00
#
_symmetry.space_group_name_H-M   'P 1'
#
loop_
_entity.id
_entity.type
_entity.pdbx_description
1 polymer ?
#
loop_
_entity_poly.entity_id
_entity_poly.type
_entity_poly.pdbx_seq_one_letter_code
_entity_poly.pdbx_strand_id
1 'polypeptide(L)'
;LDGKIEIRNASSLWGKDTFETEEFLLELEGKPVGVACIGPAGENQVLLANIMHDGRNARAAGRGGMGAVMGSKNLKAIVARGAVKVAMVDEEVVREKSAEKAKYYMEKLPAMTRFGTAGGVALAEQNGDLPLKNWSMGSWTEDVKSITGEAMAETILTGNWGCMSCPIRCGRDIEFDGIKGAGPEYETIGMLGSNCLISDLKAIARGNDLCNRMGIDTISGGSAVAFAMELYERGIITEEEIGYPLLWGDGESMVRLLSDIVEKRGFGALLAEGTKKAAERIGKGAERYAIHSKGMDFPAHDPRCYKSLATGYATSNRGACHLSGFSYSFERSMTYPEFGVNTVMDRTVDEGKGAVNIPFQNMMGVLDSLKMCK
;
A
#
# COMPACT_ATOMS: atom_id res chain seq x y z
N LEU A 1 -11.85 -22.95 -13.54
CA LEU A 1 -10.54 -23.55 -13.87
C LEU A 1 -10.79 -24.70 -14.81
N ASP A 2 -9.94 -24.91 -15.81
CA ASP A 2 -10.12 -25.94 -16.84
C ASP A 2 -9.72 -27.35 -16.35
N GLY A 3 -9.68 -27.57 -15.03
CA GLY A 3 -9.41 -28.85 -14.37
C GLY A 3 -7.95 -29.32 -14.36
N LYS A 4 -7.09 -28.80 -15.24
CA LYS A 4 -5.66 -29.14 -15.28
C LYS A 4 -4.87 -28.34 -14.23
N ILE A 5 -4.10 -29.01 -13.38
CA ILE A 5 -3.18 -28.42 -12.41
C ILE A 5 -1.81 -29.06 -12.63
N GLU A 6 -0.77 -28.24 -12.72
CA GLU A 6 0.60 -28.70 -12.87
C GLU A 6 1.58 -27.77 -12.15
N ILE A 7 2.72 -28.33 -11.72
CA ILE A 7 3.83 -27.58 -11.14
C ILE A 7 4.94 -27.56 -12.19
N ARG A 8 5.36 -26.37 -12.60
CA ARG A 8 6.40 -26.18 -13.61
C ARG A 8 7.66 -25.60 -12.99
N ASN A 9 8.82 -25.94 -13.57
CA ASN A 9 10.08 -25.30 -13.19
C ASN A 9 10.04 -23.80 -13.56
N ALA A 10 10.44 -22.95 -12.62
CA ALA A 10 10.49 -21.50 -12.79
C ALA A 10 11.91 -20.94 -12.59
N SER A 11 12.95 -21.77 -12.72
CA SER A 11 14.34 -21.37 -12.46
C SER A 11 14.80 -20.23 -13.37
N SER A 12 14.29 -20.14 -14.60
CA SER A 12 14.57 -19.02 -15.52
C SER A 12 13.88 -17.70 -15.16
N LEU A 13 12.91 -17.74 -14.24
CA LEU A 13 12.19 -16.57 -13.75
C LEU A 13 12.72 -16.06 -12.41
N TRP A 14 13.45 -16.90 -11.68
CA TRP A 14 14.05 -16.51 -10.41
C TRP A 14 15.05 -15.36 -10.63
N GLY A 15 14.95 -14.31 -9.85
CA GLY A 15 15.71 -13.06 -9.98
C GLY A 15 15.06 -12.01 -10.90
N LYS A 16 14.06 -12.36 -11.71
CA LYS A 16 13.32 -11.38 -12.52
C LYS A 16 12.39 -10.53 -11.66
N ASP A 17 12.17 -9.29 -12.08
CA ASP A 17 11.17 -8.44 -11.44
C ASP A 17 9.73 -8.94 -11.71
N THR A 18 8.75 -8.39 -11.00
CA THR A 18 7.35 -8.82 -11.10
C THR A 18 6.75 -8.54 -12.48
N PHE A 19 7.16 -7.44 -13.14
CA PHE A 19 6.66 -7.06 -14.45
C PHE A 19 7.21 -7.98 -15.53
N GLU A 20 8.52 -8.22 -15.53
CA GLU A 20 9.19 -9.16 -16.41
C GLU A 20 8.65 -10.59 -16.25
N THR A 21 8.40 -10.99 -14.99
CA THR A 21 7.84 -12.32 -14.68
C THR A 21 6.45 -12.48 -15.29
N GLU A 22 5.58 -11.50 -15.10
CA GLU A 22 4.22 -11.57 -15.63
C GLU A 22 4.19 -11.46 -17.16
N GLU A 23 4.97 -10.56 -17.75
CA GLU A 23 5.10 -10.41 -19.21
C GLU A 23 5.54 -11.74 -19.85
N PHE A 24 6.59 -12.37 -19.32
CA PHE A 24 7.06 -13.67 -19.81
C PHE A 24 5.97 -14.75 -19.70
N LEU A 25 5.26 -14.84 -18.58
CA LEU A 25 4.22 -15.86 -18.38
C LEU A 25 2.99 -15.62 -19.27
N LEU A 26 2.64 -14.37 -19.55
CA LEU A 26 1.58 -14.00 -20.48
C LEU A 26 1.93 -14.37 -21.92
N GLU A 27 3.19 -14.17 -22.33
CA GLU A 27 3.69 -14.58 -23.65
C GLU A 27 3.72 -16.11 -23.79
N LEU A 28 4.15 -16.82 -22.73
CA LEU A 28 4.27 -18.27 -22.73
C LEU A 28 2.91 -18.98 -22.78
N GLU A 29 1.95 -18.57 -21.95
CA GLU A 29 0.65 -19.24 -21.89
C GLU A 29 -0.34 -18.72 -22.94
N GLY A 30 -0.17 -17.48 -23.39
CA GLY A 30 -1.16 -16.74 -24.19
C GLY A 30 -2.33 -16.21 -23.35
N LYS A 31 -3.04 -15.21 -23.86
CA LYS A 31 -4.19 -14.60 -23.18
C LYS A 31 -5.50 -15.35 -23.49
N PRO A 32 -6.50 -15.36 -22.58
CA PRO A 32 -6.53 -14.72 -21.26
C PRO A 32 -5.98 -15.61 -20.14
N VAL A 33 -5.04 -15.11 -19.34
CA VAL A 33 -4.59 -15.71 -18.08
C VAL A 33 -4.37 -14.61 -17.03
N GLY A 34 -4.53 -14.95 -15.76
CA GLY A 34 -4.10 -14.12 -14.64
C GLY A 34 -2.82 -14.67 -14.03
N VAL A 35 -1.92 -13.78 -13.62
CA VAL A 35 -0.64 -14.12 -12.98
C VAL A 35 -0.59 -13.44 -11.62
N ALA A 36 -0.22 -14.19 -10.59
CA ALA A 36 0.19 -13.65 -9.30
C ALA A 36 1.62 -14.13 -9.02
N CYS A 37 2.55 -13.22 -8.76
CA CYS A 37 3.97 -13.54 -8.64
C CYS A 37 4.67 -12.74 -7.53
N ILE A 38 5.90 -13.16 -7.21
CA ILE A 38 6.81 -12.41 -6.33
C ILE A 38 7.97 -11.85 -7.14
N GLY A 39 8.49 -10.69 -6.71
CA GLY A 39 9.78 -10.17 -7.18
C GLY A 39 10.94 -10.62 -6.29
N PRO A 40 12.14 -10.06 -6.50
CA PRO A 40 13.32 -10.33 -5.69
C PRO A 40 13.12 -10.18 -4.18
N ALA A 41 12.24 -9.29 -3.71
CA ALA A 41 11.97 -9.15 -2.27
C ALA A 41 11.35 -10.42 -1.67
N GLY A 42 10.44 -11.07 -2.40
CA GLY A 42 9.84 -12.34 -1.99
C GLY A 42 10.85 -13.47 -2.03
N GLU A 43 11.64 -13.55 -3.10
CA GLU A 43 12.71 -14.55 -3.27
C GLU A 43 13.75 -14.48 -2.14
N ASN A 44 14.14 -13.25 -1.76
CA ASN A 44 15.05 -12.99 -0.66
C ASN A 44 14.39 -13.09 0.72
N GLN A 45 13.09 -13.40 0.80
CA GLN A 45 12.32 -13.51 2.05
C GLN A 45 12.43 -12.24 2.92
N VAL A 46 12.26 -11.08 2.30
CA VAL A 46 12.12 -9.79 3.00
C VAL A 46 10.75 -9.78 3.69
N LEU A 47 10.66 -9.52 4.99
CA LEU A 47 9.38 -9.61 5.72
C LEU A 47 8.32 -8.61 5.24
N LEU A 48 8.74 -7.61 4.48
CA LEU A 48 7.90 -6.59 3.85
C LEU A 48 7.43 -7.01 2.44
N ALA A 49 7.77 -8.21 1.97
CA ALA A 49 7.49 -8.64 0.61
C ALA A 49 6.01 -8.95 0.36
N ASN A 50 5.55 -8.56 -0.82
CA ASN A 50 4.18 -8.70 -1.32
C ASN A 50 4.09 -9.76 -2.41
N ILE A 51 2.86 -10.19 -2.69
CA ILE A 51 2.50 -10.89 -3.92
C ILE A 51 1.88 -9.86 -4.86
N MET A 52 2.39 -9.77 -6.08
CA MET A 52 2.00 -8.78 -7.09
C MET A 52 1.22 -9.45 -8.23
N HIS A 53 0.31 -8.71 -8.86
CA HIS A 53 -0.46 -9.13 -10.03
C HIS A 53 -0.86 -7.93 -10.91
N ASP A 54 -1.40 -8.19 -12.10
CA ASP A 54 -1.80 -7.20 -13.10
C ASP A 54 -0.63 -6.34 -13.65
N GLY A 55 0.57 -6.91 -13.66
CA GLY A 55 1.76 -6.43 -14.36
C GLY A 55 2.11 -5.00 -13.99
N ARG A 56 2.29 -4.15 -15.02
CA ARG A 56 2.63 -2.73 -14.85
C ARG A 56 1.54 -1.93 -14.12
N ASN A 57 0.31 -2.42 -14.03
CA ASN A 57 -0.74 -1.78 -13.24
C ASN A 57 -0.63 -2.11 -11.74
N ALA A 58 0.29 -3.02 -11.39
CA ALA A 58 0.88 -3.26 -10.08
C ALA A 58 -0.12 -3.37 -8.93
N ARG A 59 -1.06 -4.31 -9.04
CA ARG A 59 -1.93 -4.64 -7.92
C ARG A 59 -1.19 -5.56 -6.96
N ALA A 60 -1.44 -5.39 -5.66
CA ALA A 60 -0.71 -6.07 -4.61
C ALA A 60 -1.67 -6.75 -3.63
N ALA A 61 -1.45 -8.04 -3.38
CA ALA A 61 -1.83 -8.66 -2.12
C ALA A 61 -0.79 -8.25 -1.08
N GLY A 62 -0.91 -7.00 -0.65
CA GLY A 62 0.11 -6.31 0.13
C GLY A 62 0.04 -6.57 1.63
N ARG A 63 1.18 -6.29 2.28
CA ARG A 63 1.40 -6.27 3.73
C ARG A 63 1.39 -7.65 4.38
N GLY A 64 2.08 -7.76 5.52
CA GLY A 64 2.13 -8.99 6.33
C GLY A 64 3.07 -10.07 5.79
N GLY A 65 3.90 -9.76 4.79
CA GLY A 65 5.00 -10.63 4.37
C GLY A 65 4.60 -11.88 3.59
N MET A 66 3.43 -11.89 2.96
CA MET A 66 2.97 -13.05 2.18
C MET A 66 3.88 -13.37 0.99
N GLY A 67 4.56 -12.36 0.42
CA GLY A 67 5.58 -12.56 -0.61
C GLY A 67 6.78 -13.36 -0.09
N ALA A 68 7.23 -13.12 1.15
CA ALA A 68 8.30 -13.89 1.77
C ALA A 68 7.87 -15.32 2.06
N VAL A 69 6.62 -15.54 2.48
CA VAL A 69 6.08 -16.89 2.67
C VAL A 69 6.07 -17.64 1.34
N MET A 70 5.62 -17.01 0.26
CA MET A 70 5.60 -17.59 -1.08
C MET A 70 7.03 -17.92 -1.57
N GLY A 71 7.98 -17.00 -1.40
CA GLY A 71 9.39 -17.23 -1.74
C GLY A 71 10.06 -18.32 -0.88
N SER A 72 9.70 -18.45 0.40
CA SER A 72 10.20 -19.54 1.26
C SER A 72 9.82 -20.94 0.79
N LYS A 73 8.81 -21.04 -0.08
CA LYS A 73 8.37 -22.28 -0.70
C LYS A 73 8.96 -22.48 -2.10
N ASN A 74 9.91 -21.64 -2.51
CA ASN A 74 10.47 -21.58 -3.87
C ASN A 74 9.36 -21.47 -4.94
N LEU A 75 8.26 -20.77 -4.63
CA LEU A 75 7.13 -20.58 -5.53
C LEU A 75 7.19 -19.18 -6.14
N LYS A 76 7.62 -19.08 -7.41
CA LYS A 76 7.79 -17.78 -8.10
C LYS A 76 6.45 -17.15 -8.51
N ALA A 77 5.53 -17.95 -9.02
CA ALA A 77 4.26 -17.46 -9.55
C ALA A 77 3.17 -18.52 -9.51
N ILE A 78 1.92 -18.08 -9.54
CA ILE A 78 0.72 -18.87 -9.82
C ILE A 78 0.10 -18.27 -11.08
N VAL A 79 -0.14 -19.11 -12.08
CA VAL A 79 -0.83 -18.73 -13.31
C VAL A 79 -2.15 -19.46 -13.37
N ALA A 80 -3.24 -18.73 -13.64
CA ALA A 80 -4.58 -19.28 -13.69
C ALA A 80 -5.30 -18.89 -14.98
N ARG A 81 -5.94 -19.89 -15.60
CA ARG A 81 -6.91 -19.73 -16.70
C ARG A 81 -8.23 -20.40 -16.32
N GLY A 82 -9.33 -19.81 -16.76
CA GLY A 82 -10.60 -20.50 -16.75
C GLY A 82 -11.64 -19.78 -17.58
N ALA A 83 -12.48 -20.56 -18.26
CA ALA A 83 -13.65 -20.07 -18.98
C ALA A 83 -14.98 -20.43 -18.29
N VAL A 84 -14.91 -21.11 -17.14
CA VAL A 84 -16.10 -21.52 -16.37
C VAL A 84 -16.83 -20.29 -15.87
N LYS A 85 -18.08 -20.11 -16.31
CA LYS A 85 -18.97 -19.08 -15.76
C LYS A 85 -19.31 -19.41 -14.31
N VAL A 86 -19.23 -18.41 -13.45
CA VAL A 86 -19.69 -18.53 -12.06
C VAL A 86 -21.20 -18.69 -12.08
N ALA A 87 -21.71 -19.79 -11.53
CA ALA A 87 -23.14 -20.02 -11.42
C ALA A 87 -23.74 -19.01 -10.44
N MET A 88 -24.80 -18.32 -10.88
CA MET A 88 -25.58 -17.40 -10.05
C MET A 88 -26.97 -17.99 -9.89
N VAL A 89 -27.52 -17.88 -8.68
CA VAL A 89 -28.90 -18.34 -8.40
C VAL A 89 -29.90 -17.53 -9.23
N ASP A 90 -29.69 -16.22 -9.30
CA ASP A 90 -30.51 -15.29 -10.09
C ASP A 90 -29.60 -14.30 -10.83
N GLU A 91 -29.25 -14.64 -12.07
CA GLU A 91 -28.35 -13.83 -12.90
C GLU A 91 -28.97 -12.48 -13.29
N GLU A 92 -30.31 -12.42 -13.44
CA GLU A 92 -31.00 -11.19 -13.82
C GLU A 92 -30.97 -10.17 -12.69
N VAL A 93 -31.31 -10.59 -11.48
CA VAL A 93 -31.25 -9.72 -10.29
C VAL A 93 -29.81 -9.24 -10.03
N VAL A 94 -28.82 -10.13 -10.14
CA VAL A 94 -27.40 -9.74 -9.95
C VAL A 94 -26.98 -8.70 -10.99
N ARG A 95 -27.37 -8.89 -12.26
CA ARG A 95 -27.05 -7.95 -13.35
C ARG A 95 -27.73 -6.59 -13.13
N GLU A 96 -29.00 -6.58 -12.77
CA GLU A 96 -29.75 -5.34 -12.49
C GLU A 96 -29.10 -4.56 -11.35
N LYS A 97 -28.85 -5.22 -10.21
CA LYS A 97 -28.24 -4.60 -9.02
C LYS A 97 -26.81 -4.13 -9.27
N SER A 98 -26.03 -4.87 -10.05
CA SER A 98 -24.69 -4.46 -10.46
C SER A 98 -24.72 -3.21 -11.33
N ALA A 99 -25.65 -3.10 -12.28
CA ALA A 99 -25.81 -1.93 -13.12
C ALA A 99 -26.29 -0.70 -12.34
N GLU A 100 -27.23 -0.89 -11.41
CA GLU A 100 -27.70 0.15 -10.48
C GLU A 100 -26.53 0.70 -9.66
N LYS A 101 -25.74 -0.18 -9.02
CA LYS A 101 -24.58 0.22 -8.23
C LYS A 101 -23.46 0.84 -9.07
N ALA A 102 -23.22 0.36 -10.28
CA ALA A 102 -22.23 0.96 -11.17
C ALA A 102 -22.57 2.43 -11.48
N LYS A 103 -23.84 2.72 -11.79
CA LYS A 103 -24.31 4.11 -12.00
C LYS A 103 -24.12 4.95 -10.74
N TYR A 104 -24.52 4.41 -9.58
CA TYR A 104 -24.33 5.08 -8.30
C TYR A 104 -22.87 5.44 -8.02
N TYR A 105 -21.93 4.50 -8.22
CA TYR A 105 -20.51 4.76 -7.99
C TYR A 105 -19.94 5.79 -8.95
N MET A 106 -20.30 5.76 -10.24
CA MET A 106 -19.85 6.77 -11.20
C MET A 106 -20.37 8.17 -10.86
N GLU A 107 -21.58 8.27 -10.29
CA GLU A 107 -22.15 9.55 -9.84
C GLU A 107 -21.50 10.05 -8.54
N LYS A 108 -21.28 9.15 -7.56
CA LYS A 108 -20.83 9.53 -6.21
C LYS A 108 -19.32 9.61 -6.04
N LEU A 109 -18.54 8.93 -6.88
CA LEU A 109 -17.09 8.84 -6.74
C LEU A 109 -16.30 9.41 -7.94
N PRO A 110 -16.70 10.54 -8.56
CA PRO A 110 -15.99 11.07 -9.73
C PRO A 110 -14.56 11.50 -9.41
N ALA A 111 -14.28 11.89 -8.15
CA ALA A 111 -12.95 12.26 -7.69
C ALA A 111 -11.97 11.07 -7.75
N MET A 112 -12.42 9.85 -7.44
CA MET A 112 -11.58 8.64 -7.50
C MET A 112 -11.17 8.33 -8.94
N THR A 113 -12.05 8.55 -9.91
CA THR A 113 -11.69 8.42 -11.33
C THR A 113 -10.70 9.51 -11.74
N ARG A 114 -10.89 10.75 -11.30
CA ARG A 114 -10.04 11.88 -11.70
C ARG A 114 -8.64 11.84 -11.08
N PHE A 115 -8.54 11.57 -9.79
CA PHE A 115 -7.32 11.76 -9.00
C PHE A 115 -6.84 10.50 -8.27
N GLY A 116 -7.56 9.37 -8.41
CA GLY A 116 -7.26 8.16 -7.64
C GLY A 116 -7.42 8.39 -6.14
N THR A 117 -6.79 7.53 -5.34
CA THR A 117 -6.72 7.72 -3.88
C THR A 117 -5.89 8.96 -3.51
N ALA A 118 -4.90 9.32 -4.33
CA ALA A 118 -3.99 10.45 -4.12
C ALA A 118 -4.68 11.82 -4.05
N GLY A 119 -5.92 11.96 -4.56
CA GLY A 119 -6.73 13.17 -4.35
C GLY A 119 -7.03 13.46 -2.87
N GLY A 120 -6.83 12.47 -1.97
CA GLY A 120 -7.00 12.64 -0.54
C GLY A 120 -5.81 13.30 0.19
N VAL A 121 -4.66 13.47 -0.46
CA VAL A 121 -3.39 13.88 0.19
C VAL A 121 -3.49 15.26 0.84
N ALA A 122 -3.93 16.28 0.10
CA ALA A 122 -4.05 17.66 0.62
C ALA A 122 -5.02 17.74 1.80
N LEU A 123 -6.17 17.06 1.70
CA LEU A 123 -7.17 17.02 2.76
C LEU A 123 -6.66 16.27 4.00
N ALA A 124 -5.83 15.24 3.82
CA ALA A 124 -5.21 14.55 4.94
C ALA A 124 -4.22 15.45 5.69
N GLU A 125 -3.40 16.23 4.98
CA GLU A 125 -2.50 17.21 5.62
C GLU A 125 -3.30 18.29 6.35
N GLN A 126 -4.31 18.87 5.70
CA GLN A 126 -5.17 19.90 6.30
C GLN A 126 -5.82 19.43 7.61
N ASN A 127 -6.18 18.15 7.70
CA ASN A 127 -6.79 17.58 8.89
C ASN A 127 -5.77 17.17 9.96
N GLY A 128 -4.47 17.13 9.66
CA GLY A 128 -3.43 16.56 10.53
C GLY A 128 -3.45 15.02 10.56
N ASP A 129 -3.96 14.39 9.50
CA ASP A 129 -4.03 12.93 9.31
C ASP A 129 -2.81 12.36 8.57
N LEU A 130 -2.20 13.18 7.70
CA LEU A 130 -1.04 12.76 6.89
C LEU A 130 0.22 12.59 7.78
N PRO A 131 0.96 11.48 7.68
CA PRO A 131 2.20 11.29 8.41
C PRO A 131 3.29 12.22 7.90
N LEU A 132 4.00 12.85 8.83
CA LEU A 132 5.10 13.77 8.54
C LEU A 132 6.30 13.45 9.43
N LYS A 133 7.48 13.31 8.81
CA LYS A 133 8.77 13.11 9.49
C LYS A 133 8.72 12.01 10.56
N ASN A 134 8.46 10.77 10.14
CA ASN A 134 8.19 9.63 11.02
C ASN A 134 7.21 9.97 12.17
N TRP A 135 6.06 10.57 11.81
CA TRP A 135 4.99 10.96 12.74
C TRP A 135 5.35 12.05 13.77
N SER A 136 6.51 12.71 13.65
CA SER A 136 6.96 13.72 14.62
C SER A 136 6.47 15.14 14.31
N MET A 137 6.02 15.41 13.09
CA MET A 137 5.60 16.73 12.62
C MET A 137 4.08 16.79 12.38
N GLY A 138 3.49 17.98 12.57
CA GLY A 138 2.03 18.16 12.57
C GLY A 138 1.43 18.90 11.36
N SER A 139 2.24 19.55 10.52
CA SER A 139 1.77 20.25 9.32
C SER A 139 2.92 20.50 8.34
N TRP A 140 2.62 20.50 7.03
CA TRP A 140 3.57 20.63 5.92
C TRP A 140 2.89 21.24 4.67
N THR A 141 2.17 22.34 4.87
CA THR A 141 1.16 22.89 3.94
C THR A 141 1.66 23.32 2.56
N GLU A 142 2.89 23.80 2.42
CA GLU A 142 3.40 24.29 1.13
C GLU A 142 3.93 23.14 0.27
N ASP A 143 4.80 22.31 0.85
CA ASP A 143 5.43 21.19 0.15
C ASP A 143 4.43 20.07 -0.20
N VAL A 144 3.37 19.87 0.58
CA VAL A 144 2.36 18.83 0.26
C VAL A 144 1.68 19.07 -1.10
N LYS A 145 1.62 20.32 -1.58
CA LYS A 145 0.96 20.69 -2.83
C LYS A 145 1.61 20.05 -4.05
N SER A 146 2.90 19.71 -4.00
CA SER A 146 3.61 19.10 -5.14
C SER A 146 3.42 17.60 -5.26
N ILE A 147 2.82 16.95 -4.26
CA ILE A 147 2.70 15.48 -4.19
C ILE A 147 1.25 14.99 -4.18
N THR A 148 0.27 15.84 -4.52
CA THR A 148 -1.14 15.47 -4.51
C THR A 148 -1.56 14.70 -5.77
N GLY A 149 -2.77 14.13 -5.76
CA GLY A 149 -3.37 13.54 -6.96
C GLY A 149 -3.59 14.55 -8.09
N GLU A 150 -3.86 15.81 -7.77
CA GLU A 150 -3.93 16.92 -8.73
C GLU A 150 -2.56 17.21 -9.34
N ALA A 151 -1.51 17.34 -8.52
CA ALA A 151 -0.15 17.53 -9.02
C ALA A 151 0.30 16.37 -9.93
N MET A 152 -0.06 15.12 -9.58
CA MET A 152 0.16 13.96 -10.43
C MET A 152 -0.58 14.07 -11.76
N ALA A 153 -1.85 14.46 -11.73
CA ALA A 153 -2.68 14.62 -12.93
C ALA A 153 -2.15 15.70 -13.89
N GLU A 154 -1.54 16.75 -13.36
CA GLU A 154 -0.97 17.85 -14.14
C GLU A 154 0.43 17.55 -14.70
N THR A 155 1.12 16.52 -14.19
CA THR A 155 2.54 16.29 -14.49
C THR A 155 2.82 14.94 -15.14
N ILE A 156 2.69 13.84 -14.39
CA ILE A 156 3.18 12.51 -14.78
C ILE A 156 2.07 11.52 -15.16
N LEU A 157 0.80 11.87 -14.93
CA LEU A 157 -0.34 11.01 -15.25
C LEU A 157 -0.57 10.94 -16.76
N THR A 158 -0.69 9.73 -17.30
CA THR A 158 -1.02 9.49 -18.72
C THR A 158 -2.37 8.83 -18.91
N GLY A 159 -2.92 8.20 -17.87
CA GLY A 159 -4.21 7.55 -17.96
C GLY A 159 -4.66 6.88 -16.67
N ASN A 160 -5.75 6.11 -16.79
CA ASN A 160 -6.40 5.45 -15.68
C ASN A 160 -6.62 3.96 -15.97
N TRP A 161 -6.35 3.15 -14.96
CA TRP A 161 -6.58 1.72 -14.99
C TRP A 161 -7.71 1.30 -14.06
N GLY A 162 -8.44 0.25 -14.43
CA GLY A 162 -9.50 -0.33 -13.62
C GLY A 162 -9.31 -1.82 -13.39
N CYS A 163 -9.51 -2.24 -12.15
CA CYS A 163 -9.65 -3.65 -11.80
C CYS A 163 -10.79 -4.28 -12.59
N MET A 164 -10.80 -5.62 -12.67
CA MET A 164 -11.83 -6.38 -13.37
C MET A 164 -13.25 -5.90 -12.99
N SER A 165 -14.03 -5.55 -14.02
CA SER A 165 -15.43 -5.08 -13.90
C SER A 165 -15.64 -3.80 -13.08
N CYS A 166 -14.58 -3.09 -12.69
CA CYS A 166 -14.71 -1.89 -11.85
C CYS A 166 -15.03 -0.64 -12.70
N PRO A 167 -16.16 0.06 -12.44
CA PRO A 167 -16.49 1.28 -13.18
C PRO A 167 -15.73 2.51 -12.68
N ILE A 168 -15.14 2.47 -11.48
CA ILE A 168 -14.47 3.63 -10.85
C ILE A 168 -13.12 3.93 -11.50
N ARG A 169 -12.36 2.87 -11.85
CA ARG A 169 -11.05 2.94 -12.49
C ARG A 169 -10.06 3.87 -11.76
N CYS A 170 -9.84 3.62 -10.46
CA CYS A 170 -9.00 4.46 -9.60
C CYS A 170 -7.49 4.30 -9.83
N GLY A 171 -7.04 3.21 -10.46
CA GLY A 171 -5.63 2.99 -10.75
C GLY A 171 -5.07 4.09 -11.66
N ARG A 172 -3.83 4.51 -11.44
CA ARG A 172 -3.15 5.58 -12.19
C ARG A 172 -2.13 4.95 -13.12
N ASP A 173 -2.12 5.33 -14.39
CA ASP A 173 -1.03 5.03 -15.31
C ASP A 173 -0.17 6.29 -15.43
N ILE A 174 1.12 6.17 -15.15
CA ILE A 174 2.07 7.28 -15.16
C ILE A 174 3.23 7.03 -16.13
N GLU A 175 3.81 8.12 -16.63
CA GLU A 175 5.03 8.09 -17.44
C GLU A 175 5.94 9.28 -17.12
N PHE A 176 7.21 9.01 -16.78
CA PHE A 176 8.22 10.03 -16.54
C PHE A 176 9.62 9.42 -16.60
N ASP A 177 10.61 10.16 -17.10
CA ASP A 177 12.04 9.78 -17.09
C ASP A 177 12.32 8.33 -17.56
N GLY A 178 11.53 7.83 -18.52
CA GLY A 178 11.62 6.46 -19.05
C GLY A 178 10.85 5.38 -18.27
N ILE A 179 10.30 5.70 -17.10
CA ILE A 179 9.43 4.82 -16.30
C ILE A 179 8.01 4.89 -16.84
N LYS A 180 7.38 3.71 -17.00
CA LYS A 180 5.97 3.53 -17.35
C LYS A 180 5.35 2.45 -16.47
N GLY A 181 4.34 2.81 -15.68
CA GLY A 181 3.69 1.88 -14.75
C GLY A 181 2.60 2.53 -13.91
N ALA A 182 2.24 1.86 -12.81
CA ALA A 182 1.25 2.34 -11.88
C ALA A 182 1.73 3.57 -11.10
N GLY A 183 0.89 4.59 -10.98
CA GLY A 183 1.15 5.73 -10.10
C GLY A 183 0.99 5.39 -8.62
N PRO A 184 1.68 6.12 -7.72
CA PRO A 184 1.59 5.87 -6.30
C PRO A 184 0.17 6.19 -5.78
N GLU A 185 -0.38 5.26 -5.00
CA GLU A 185 -1.63 5.47 -4.26
C GLU A 185 -1.38 6.42 -3.06
N TYR A 186 -2.44 6.92 -2.41
CA TYR A 186 -2.37 7.79 -1.22
C TYR A 186 -1.39 7.30 -0.16
N GLU A 187 -1.48 6.01 0.18
CA GLU A 187 -0.62 5.37 1.17
C GLU A 187 0.86 5.44 0.77
N THR A 188 1.16 5.20 -0.52
CA THR A 188 2.53 5.27 -1.02
C THR A 188 3.06 6.71 -0.98
N ILE A 189 2.23 7.69 -1.36
CA ILE A 189 2.60 9.12 -1.28
C ILE A 189 2.86 9.53 0.16
N GLY A 190 1.99 9.14 1.09
CA GLY A 190 2.14 9.44 2.51
C GLY A 190 3.42 8.81 3.07
N MET A 191 3.69 7.54 2.78
CA MET A 191 4.77 6.80 3.43
C MET A 191 6.16 6.99 2.77
N LEU A 192 6.23 7.14 1.44
CA LEU A 192 7.49 7.40 0.72
C LEU A 192 7.75 8.91 0.50
N GLY A 193 6.72 9.74 0.60
CA GLY A 193 6.81 11.18 0.45
C GLY A 193 6.83 11.90 1.78
N SER A 194 5.65 12.27 2.27
CA SER A 194 5.48 13.17 3.41
C SER A 194 6.07 12.63 4.71
N ASN A 195 5.98 11.32 4.96
CA ASN A 195 6.58 10.70 6.15
C ASN A 195 8.12 10.76 6.13
N CYS A 196 8.73 10.91 4.94
CA CYS A 196 10.16 11.08 4.70
C CYS A 196 10.55 12.55 4.39
N LEU A 197 9.59 13.48 4.41
CA LEU A 197 9.72 14.88 3.97
C LEU A 197 10.19 15.06 2.51
N ILE A 198 9.88 14.10 1.64
CA ILE A 198 10.21 14.18 0.21
C ILE A 198 9.02 14.79 -0.54
N SER A 199 9.22 15.96 -1.15
CA SER A 199 8.21 16.68 -1.95
C SER A 199 8.42 16.58 -3.46
N ASP A 200 9.43 15.83 -3.92
CA ASP A 200 9.60 15.48 -5.33
C ASP A 200 8.72 14.28 -5.68
N LEU A 201 7.61 14.55 -6.38
CA LEU A 201 6.67 13.53 -6.83
C LEU A 201 7.31 12.48 -7.74
N LYS A 202 8.30 12.85 -8.56
CA LYS A 202 9.01 11.88 -9.41
C LYS A 202 9.87 10.96 -8.56
N ALA A 203 10.56 11.47 -7.53
CA ALA A 203 11.31 10.62 -6.61
C ALA A 203 10.41 9.62 -5.86
N ILE A 204 9.24 10.08 -5.37
CA ILE A 204 8.22 9.21 -4.76
C ILE A 204 7.76 8.14 -5.77
N ALA A 205 7.49 8.54 -7.02
CA ALA A 205 7.07 7.63 -8.07
C ALA A 205 8.17 6.62 -8.46
N ARG A 206 9.47 6.98 -8.40
CA ARG A 206 10.59 6.02 -8.55
C ARG A 206 10.60 5.00 -7.42
N GLY A 207 10.42 5.45 -6.17
CA GLY A 207 10.28 4.55 -5.02
C GLY A 207 9.10 3.60 -5.16
N ASN A 208 7.96 4.08 -5.66
CA ASN A 208 6.79 3.27 -5.96
C ASN A 208 7.06 2.23 -7.07
N ASP A 209 7.68 2.63 -8.18
CA ASP A 209 8.02 1.71 -9.28
C ASP A 209 8.97 0.61 -8.82
N LEU A 210 10.01 0.98 -8.04
CA LEU A 210 10.91 0.01 -7.42
C LEU A 210 10.13 -0.94 -6.51
N CYS A 211 9.25 -0.43 -5.65
CA CYS A 211 8.45 -1.26 -4.78
C CYS A 211 7.58 -2.27 -5.55
N ASN A 212 6.95 -1.81 -6.63
CA ASN A 212 6.09 -2.63 -7.48
C ASN A 212 6.86 -3.73 -8.20
N ARG A 213 8.00 -3.40 -8.80
CA ARG A 213 8.88 -4.34 -9.50
C ARG A 213 9.49 -5.37 -8.56
N MET A 214 9.99 -4.90 -7.42
CA MET A 214 10.68 -5.76 -6.46
C MET A 214 9.70 -6.59 -5.61
N GLY A 215 8.44 -6.17 -5.54
CA GLY A 215 7.39 -6.82 -4.78
C GLY A 215 7.51 -6.55 -3.28
N ILE A 216 7.64 -5.28 -2.88
CA ILE A 216 7.73 -4.84 -1.47
C ILE A 216 6.58 -3.88 -1.12
N ASP A 217 6.09 -3.96 0.12
CA ASP A 217 5.08 -3.07 0.67
C ASP A 217 5.58 -1.63 0.78
N THR A 218 4.94 -0.71 0.07
CA THR A 218 5.29 0.72 0.09
C THR A 218 5.06 1.35 1.46
N ILE A 219 4.08 0.87 2.24
CA ILE A 219 3.79 1.40 3.58
C ILE A 219 4.94 1.04 4.53
N SER A 220 5.24 -0.25 4.63
CA SER A 220 6.27 -0.73 5.55
C SER A 220 7.69 -0.36 5.05
N GLY A 221 7.90 -0.33 3.74
CA GLY A 221 9.14 0.16 3.12
C GLY A 221 9.38 1.64 3.44
N GLY A 222 8.38 2.50 3.26
CA GLY A 222 8.47 3.92 3.62
C GLY A 222 8.62 4.15 5.12
N SER A 223 7.97 3.32 5.94
CA SER A 223 8.18 3.35 7.40
C SER A 223 9.61 2.99 7.78
N ALA A 224 10.20 1.98 7.15
CA ALA A 224 11.58 1.59 7.39
C ALA A 224 12.58 2.69 6.99
N VAL A 225 12.32 3.38 5.88
CA VAL A 225 13.13 4.54 5.45
C VAL A 225 13.01 5.69 6.44
N ALA A 226 11.78 6.11 6.79
CA ALA A 226 11.56 7.21 7.73
C ALA A 226 12.13 6.90 9.12
N PHE A 227 12.01 5.66 9.59
CA PHE A 227 12.64 5.18 10.81
C PHE A 227 14.16 5.34 10.76
N ALA A 228 14.80 4.89 9.68
CA ALA A 228 16.24 5.01 9.52
C ALA A 228 16.71 6.48 9.41
N MET A 229 15.98 7.33 8.69
CA MET A 229 16.23 8.78 8.65
C MET A 229 16.17 9.41 10.04
N GLU A 230 15.21 9.02 10.88
CA GLU A 230 15.11 9.54 12.25
C GLU A 230 16.26 9.05 13.14
N LEU A 231 16.63 7.77 13.04
CA LEU A 231 17.78 7.26 13.79
C LEU A 231 19.09 7.93 13.37
N TYR A 232 19.23 8.23 12.08
CA TYR A 232 20.38 8.95 11.53
C TYR A 232 20.44 10.40 12.03
N GLU A 233 19.34 11.15 11.95
CA GLU A 233 19.24 12.52 12.50
C GLU A 233 19.60 12.56 13.99
N ARG A 234 19.27 11.51 14.73
CA ARG A 234 19.53 11.39 16.17
C ARG A 234 20.93 10.87 16.51
N GLY A 235 21.73 10.49 15.52
CA GLY A 235 23.06 9.90 15.72
C GLY A 235 23.03 8.52 16.38
N ILE A 236 21.90 7.81 16.31
CA ILE A 236 21.78 6.43 16.82
C ILE A 236 22.46 5.45 15.87
N ILE A 237 22.38 5.75 14.57
CA ILE A 237 23.12 5.10 13.48
C ILE A 237 23.97 6.15 12.75
N THR A 238 25.09 5.73 12.16
CA THR A 238 26.03 6.63 11.47
C THR A 238 26.08 6.44 9.95
N GLU A 239 26.71 7.38 9.24
CA GLU A 239 26.92 7.29 7.80
C GLU A 239 27.75 6.06 7.43
N GLU A 240 28.72 5.67 8.26
CA GLU A 240 29.54 4.46 8.03
C GLU A 240 28.72 3.17 8.14
N GLU A 241 27.73 3.12 9.03
CA GLU A 241 26.83 1.96 9.18
C GLU A 241 25.87 1.83 7.99
N ILE A 242 25.44 2.96 7.42
CA ILE A 242 24.52 3.02 6.27
C ILE A 242 25.26 2.91 4.93
N GLY A 243 26.46 3.48 4.84
CA GLY A 243 27.29 3.60 3.66
C GLY A 243 27.03 4.87 2.81
N TYR A 244 26.14 5.76 3.24
CA TYR A 244 25.82 7.04 2.59
C TYR A 244 24.97 7.95 3.51
N PRO A 245 24.94 9.28 3.27
CA PRO A 245 24.11 10.20 4.05
C PRO A 245 22.63 9.86 3.93
N LEU A 246 21.90 9.85 5.04
CA LEU A 246 20.46 9.55 5.07
C LEU A 246 19.67 10.72 5.66
N LEU A 247 19.57 11.79 4.89
CA LEU A 247 18.91 13.04 5.29
C LEU A 247 17.41 13.03 4.95
N TRP A 248 16.61 13.72 5.77
CA TRP A 248 15.21 14.00 5.45
C TRP A 248 15.08 14.72 4.11
N GLY A 249 14.07 14.35 3.32
CA GLY A 249 13.81 14.94 1.99
C GLY A 249 14.70 14.43 0.85
N ASP A 250 15.67 13.55 1.13
CA ASP A 250 16.49 12.94 0.09
C ASP A 250 15.79 11.74 -0.56
N GLY A 251 15.16 12.00 -1.71
CA GLY A 251 14.47 10.99 -2.50
C GLY A 251 15.38 9.91 -3.10
N GLU A 252 16.62 10.23 -3.44
CA GLU A 252 17.55 9.26 -4.03
C GLU A 252 18.06 8.29 -2.96
N SER A 253 18.36 8.80 -1.76
CA SER A 253 18.71 7.96 -0.61
C SER A 253 17.55 7.07 -0.16
N MET A 254 16.30 7.52 -0.28
CA MET A 254 15.10 6.70 -0.05
C MET A 254 15.03 5.53 -1.04
N VAL A 255 15.17 5.79 -2.34
CA VAL A 255 15.13 4.75 -3.38
C VAL A 255 16.28 3.74 -3.18
N ARG A 256 17.49 4.24 -2.87
CA ARG A 256 18.65 3.40 -2.59
C ARG A 256 18.42 2.48 -1.40
N LEU A 257 17.89 3.02 -0.29
CA LEU A 257 17.64 2.22 0.91
C LEU A 257 16.58 1.13 0.67
N LEU A 258 15.54 1.43 -0.10
CA LEU A 258 14.57 0.41 -0.52
C LEU A 258 15.24 -0.71 -1.33
N SER A 259 16.16 -0.39 -2.24
CA SER A 259 16.94 -1.41 -2.98
C SER A 259 17.79 -2.25 -2.03
N ASP A 260 18.49 -1.62 -1.10
CA ASP A 260 19.32 -2.32 -0.11
C ASP A 260 18.49 -3.22 0.81
N ILE A 261 17.25 -2.85 1.13
CA ILE A 261 16.28 -3.72 1.85
C ILE A 261 15.93 -4.95 1.01
N VAL A 262 15.55 -4.75 -0.25
CA VAL A 262 15.17 -5.84 -1.17
C VAL A 262 16.31 -6.85 -1.33
N GLU A 263 17.52 -6.35 -1.48
CA GLU A 263 18.72 -7.15 -1.75
C GLU A 263 19.44 -7.60 -0.47
N LYS A 264 18.90 -7.24 0.70
CA LYS A 264 19.49 -7.50 2.03
C LYS A 264 20.97 -7.11 2.10
N ARG A 265 21.32 -5.92 1.60
CA ARG A 265 22.68 -5.37 1.64
C ARG A 265 22.86 -4.41 2.80
N GLY A 266 24.04 -4.43 3.41
CA GLY A 266 24.42 -3.48 4.46
C GLY A 266 23.34 -3.33 5.53
N PHE A 267 22.99 -2.08 5.85
CA PHE A 267 21.90 -1.77 6.78
C PHE A 267 20.51 -2.23 6.30
N GLY A 268 20.29 -2.33 5.00
CA GLY A 268 19.06 -2.86 4.41
C GLY A 268 18.75 -4.30 4.83
N ALA A 269 19.78 -5.12 5.10
CA ALA A 269 19.60 -6.48 5.62
C ALA A 269 18.85 -6.49 6.97
N LEU A 270 19.11 -5.49 7.81
CA LEU A 270 18.47 -5.35 9.11
C LEU A 270 17.02 -4.90 8.97
N LEU A 271 16.79 -3.89 8.14
CA LEU A 271 15.44 -3.37 7.86
C LEU A 271 14.55 -4.37 7.10
N ALA A 272 15.13 -5.30 6.35
CA ALA A 272 14.42 -6.38 5.69
C ALA A 272 13.70 -7.34 6.67
N GLU A 273 14.06 -7.33 7.95
CA GLU A 273 13.38 -8.06 9.03
C GLU A 273 12.19 -7.29 9.63
N GLY A 274 11.86 -6.13 9.09
CA GLY A 274 10.81 -5.23 9.58
C GLY A 274 11.30 -4.31 10.70
N THR A 275 10.68 -3.13 10.79
CA THR A 275 11.11 -2.02 11.67
C THR A 275 11.17 -2.42 13.15
N LYS A 276 10.18 -3.16 13.65
CA LYS A 276 10.16 -3.66 15.04
C LYS A 276 11.41 -4.45 15.38
N LYS A 277 11.74 -5.46 14.57
CA LYS A 277 12.89 -6.34 14.83
C LYS A 277 14.20 -5.62 14.59
N ALA A 278 14.25 -4.76 13.57
CA ALA A 278 15.40 -3.90 13.33
C ALA A 278 15.69 -3.03 14.56
N ALA A 279 14.68 -2.35 15.10
CA ALA A 279 14.82 -1.52 16.29
C ALA A 279 15.33 -2.30 17.52
N GLU A 280 14.76 -3.47 17.79
CA GLU A 280 15.21 -4.37 18.88
C GLU A 280 16.69 -4.78 18.73
N ARG A 281 17.15 -5.00 17.50
CA ARG A 281 18.54 -5.38 17.21
C ARG A 281 19.51 -4.21 17.24
N ILE A 282 19.07 -3.01 16.84
CA ILE A 282 19.85 -1.77 16.96
C ILE A 282 20.04 -1.40 18.44
N GLY A 283 18.99 -1.57 19.24
CA GLY A 283 18.96 -1.13 20.63
C GLY A 283 19.11 0.40 20.72
N LYS A 284 19.83 0.89 21.74
CA LYS A 284 20.07 2.34 21.96
C LYS A 284 18.78 3.17 22.04
N GLY A 285 17.65 2.56 22.39
CA GLY A 285 16.34 3.21 22.45
C GLY A 285 15.67 3.41 21.08
N ALA A 286 16.17 2.77 20.03
CA ALA A 286 15.59 2.82 18.68
C ALA A 286 14.13 2.38 18.64
N GLU A 287 13.70 1.52 19.57
CA GLU A 287 12.33 1.02 19.70
C GLU A 287 11.30 2.15 19.88
N ARG A 288 11.71 3.30 20.41
CA ARG A 288 10.86 4.49 20.55
C ARG A 288 10.43 5.10 19.20
N TYR A 289 11.21 4.83 18.14
CA TYR A 289 11.02 5.42 16.81
C TYR A 289 10.40 4.41 15.81
N ALA A 290 10.22 3.16 16.20
CA ALA A 290 9.55 2.14 15.40
C ALA A 290 8.03 2.21 15.59
N ILE A 291 7.32 2.89 14.68
CA ILE A 291 5.88 3.16 14.80
C ILE A 291 5.05 2.00 14.22
N HIS A 292 4.64 1.07 15.09
CA HIS A 292 3.95 -0.15 14.67
C HIS A 292 2.85 -0.61 15.64
N SER A 293 1.94 -1.48 15.17
CA SER A 293 1.05 -2.28 16.03
C SER A 293 1.23 -3.76 15.68
N LYS A 294 1.56 -4.57 16.68
CA LYS A 294 1.89 -6.00 16.53
C LYS A 294 3.03 -6.28 15.53
N GLY A 295 3.95 -5.32 15.35
CA GLY A 295 5.08 -5.41 14.41
C GLY A 295 4.75 -5.04 12.97
N MET A 296 3.50 -4.68 12.66
CA MET A 296 3.12 -4.11 11.36
C MET A 296 3.12 -2.58 11.45
N ASP A 297 3.85 -1.93 10.55
CA ASP A 297 3.99 -0.48 10.48
C ASP A 297 2.66 0.25 10.27
N PHE A 298 2.57 1.50 10.72
CA PHE A 298 1.35 2.28 10.55
C PHE A 298 1.17 2.71 9.08
N PRO A 299 -0.03 2.56 8.49
CA PRO A 299 -0.37 3.19 7.22
C PRO A 299 -0.60 4.69 7.41
N ALA A 300 -0.75 5.44 6.32
CA ALA A 300 -0.69 6.90 6.24
C ALA A 300 -1.89 7.65 6.85
N HIS A 301 -2.42 7.19 7.97
CA HIS A 301 -3.47 7.85 8.74
C HIS A 301 -3.09 7.94 10.21
N ASP A 302 -3.11 9.15 10.77
CA ASP A 302 -2.65 9.46 12.12
C ASP A 302 -3.72 9.14 13.17
N PRO A 303 -3.48 8.19 14.09
CA PRO A 303 -4.45 7.84 15.12
C PRO A 303 -4.64 8.95 16.18
N ARG A 304 -3.78 9.97 16.21
CA ARG A 304 -3.99 11.18 17.03
C ARG A 304 -5.09 12.06 16.43
N CYS A 305 -5.25 12.03 15.10
CA CYS A 305 -6.27 12.75 14.34
C CYS A 305 -7.65 12.09 14.45
N TYR A 306 -7.69 10.76 14.43
CA TYR A 306 -8.94 9.97 14.46
C TYR A 306 -8.90 8.90 15.56
N LYS A 307 -9.70 9.06 16.62
CA LYS A 307 -9.65 8.18 17.80
C LYS A 307 -10.16 6.77 17.52
N SER A 308 -11.14 6.62 16.62
CA SER A 308 -11.58 5.28 16.19
C SER A 308 -10.45 4.54 15.49
N LEU A 309 -9.63 5.23 14.71
CA LEU A 309 -8.49 4.63 14.04
C LEU A 309 -7.47 4.07 15.02
N ALA A 310 -7.18 4.80 16.11
CA ALA A 310 -6.30 4.33 17.17
C ALA A 310 -6.75 2.98 17.73
N THR A 311 -8.04 2.87 18.07
CA THR A 311 -8.62 1.61 18.55
C THR A 311 -8.64 0.53 17.47
N GLY A 312 -8.85 0.90 16.20
CA GLY A 312 -8.77 -0.02 15.06
C GLY A 312 -7.36 -0.61 14.87
N TYR A 313 -6.31 0.21 14.93
CA TYR A 313 -4.92 -0.25 14.88
C TYR A 313 -4.55 -1.14 16.06
N ALA A 314 -5.03 -0.82 17.27
CA ALA A 314 -4.78 -1.63 18.45
C ALA A 314 -5.45 -3.01 18.37
N THR A 315 -6.65 -3.09 17.81
CA THR A 315 -7.48 -4.31 17.83
C THR A 315 -7.41 -5.14 16.55
N SER A 316 -6.97 -4.57 15.42
CA SER A 316 -6.83 -5.27 14.14
C SER A 316 -6.04 -6.58 14.27
N ASN A 317 -6.60 -7.66 13.70
CA ASN A 317 -6.05 -9.01 13.76
C ASN A 317 -4.66 -9.13 13.12
N ARG A 318 -4.36 -8.29 12.12
CA ARG A 318 -3.08 -8.36 11.37
C ARG A 318 -2.05 -7.29 11.77
N GLY A 319 -2.37 -6.44 12.76
CA GLY A 319 -1.56 -5.26 13.12
C GLY A 319 -2.10 -3.96 12.52
N ALA A 320 -1.32 -2.88 12.52
CA ALA A 320 -1.79 -1.55 12.14
C ALA A 320 -2.26 -1.52 10.68
N CYS A 321 -3.58 -1.48 10.45
CA CYS A 321 -4.14 -1.48 9.11
C CYS A 321 -5.46 -0.69 9.06
N HIS A 322 -5.51 0.35 8.22
CA HIS A 322 -6.67 1.25 8.14
C HIS A 322 -7.89 0.56 7.51
N LEU A 323 -7.69 -0.40 6.59
CA LEU A 323 -8.76 -1.20 5.97
C LEU A 323 -9.31 -2.33 6.86
N SER A 324 -8.80 -2.49 8.08
CA SER A 324 -9.31 -3.50 9.01
C SER A 324 -10.68 -3.12 9.55
N GLY A 325 -10.89 -1.83 9.86
CA GLY A 325 -12.17 -1.28 10.30
C GLY A 325 -12.63 -0.05 9.51
N PHE A 326 -11.74 0.63 8.77
CA PHE A 326 -12.06 1.84 7.99
C PHE A 326 -12.85 2.92 8.75
N SER A 327 -12.71 2.95 10.08
CA SER A 327 -13.61 3.68 10.97
C SER A 327 -13.35 5.18 10.99
N TYR A 328 -12.13 5.60 10.65
CA TYR A 328 -11.74 7.01 10.58
C TYR A 328 -12.60 7.84 9.63
N SER A 329 -13.16 7.20 8.60
CA SER A 329 -14.08 7.85 7.66
C SER A 329 -15.33 8.41 8.35
N PHE A 330 -15.79 7.80 9.45
CA PHE A 330 -16.95 8.29 10.23
C PHE A 330 -16.62 9.51 11.10
N GLU A 331 -15.35 9.73 11.37
CA GLU A 331 -14.85 10.92 12.05
C GLU A 331 -14.43 12.02 11.06
N ARG A 332 -14.31 11.67 9.78
CA ARG A 332 -13.92 12.56 8.70
C ARG A 332 -15.11 13.17 7.98
N SER A 333 -16.01 12.33 7.47
CA SER A 333 -17.07 12.80 6.55
C SER A 333 -18.26 11.86 6.35
N MET A 334 -18.20 10.61 6.84
CA MET A 334 -19.21 9.60 6.55
C MET A 334 -20.20 9.39 7.70
N THR A 335 -21.39 8.94 7.35
CA THR A 335 -22.40 8.40 8.25
C THR A 335 -22.77 6.99 7.80
N TYR A 336 -23.33 6.19 8.70
CA TYR A 336 -23.83 4.84 8.41
C TYR A 336 -24.98 4.51 9.37
N PRO A 337 -26.20 5.01 9.09
CA PRO A 337 -27.35 4.89 9.99
C PRO A 337 -27.70 3.44 10.37
N GLU A 338 -27.47 2.49 9.46
CA GLU A 338 -27.73 1.05 9.67
C GLU A 338 -26.90 0.47 10.82
N PHE A 339 -25.76 1.07 11.15
CA PHE A 339 -24.91 0.73 12.30
C PHE A 339 -24.92 1.81 13.39
N GLY A 340 -25.92 2.70 13.36
CA GLY A 340 -26.13 3.71 14.40
C GLY A 340 -25.24 4.95 14.30
N VAL A 341 -24.47 5.10 13.22
CA VAL A 341 -23.65 6.31 12.98
C VAL A 341 -24.50 7.32 12.21
N ASN A 342 -25.36 8.05 12.91
CA ASN A 342 -26.33 8.98 12.29
C ASN A 342 -25.73 10.35 11.93
N THR A 343 -24.61 10.72 12.55
CA THR A 343 -23.89 11.97 12.31
C THR A 343 -22.40 11.70 12.21
N VAL A 344 -21.67 12.56 11.52
CA VAL A 344 -20.20 12.54 11.54
C VAL A 344 -19.76 12.66 13.00
N MET A 345 -18.90 11.74 13.44
CA MET A 345 -18.48 11.62 14.82
C MET A 345 -17.41 12.67 15.13
N ASP A 346 -17.44 13.24 16.33
CA ASP A 346 -16.38 14.17 16.78
C ASP A 346 -15.05 13.42 16.93
N ARG A 347 -14.04 13.83 16.18
CA ARG A 347 -12.70 13.20 16.18
C ARG A 347 -11.85 13.51 17.42
N THR A 348 -12.29 14.43 18.28
CA THR A 348 -11.52 14.90 19.44
C THR A 348 -11.84 14.14 20.73
N VAL A 349 -12.89 13.32 20.74
CA VAL A 349 -13.35 12.57 21.91
C VAL A 349 -13.07 11.07 21.79
N ASP A 350 -12.81 10.40 22.92
CA ASP A 350 -12.50 8.96 22.95
C ASP A 350 -13.76 8.08 23.07
N GLU A 351 -14.88 8.66 23.51
CA GLU A 351 -16.11 7.93 23.82
C GLU A 351 -16.75 7.32 22.57
N GLY A 352 -17.20 6.06 22.68
CA GLY A 352 -17.86 5.32 21.59
C GLY A 352 -16.94 4.79 20.48
N LYS A 353 -15.65 5.15 20.47
CA LYS A 353 -14.70 4.84 19.38
C LYS A 353 -14.29 3.38 19.28
N GLY A 354 -14.22 2.69 20.41
CA GLY A 354 -14.03 1.23 20.43
C GLY A 354 -15.28 0.49 19.95
N ALA A 355 -16.46 0.92 20.40
CA ALA A 355 -17.73 0.27 20.05
C ALA A 355 -18.03 0.37 18.55
N VAL A 356 -17.74 1.51 17.92
CA VAL A 356 -17.94 1.69 16.47
C VAL A 356 -17.05 0.77 15.64
N ASN A 357 -15.85 0.41 16.10
CA ASN A 357 -14.96 -0.46 15.34
C ASN A 357 -15.50 -1.89 15.16
N ILE A 358 -16.29 -2.41 16.10
CA ILE A 358 -16.80 -3.79 16.05
C ILE A 358 -17.63 -4.05 14.76
N PRO A 359 -18.74 -3.33 14.51
CA PRO A 359 -19.54 -3.57 13.32
C PRO A 359 -18.77 -3.29 12.02
N PHE A 360 -17.86 -2.31 12.01
CA PHE A 360 -17.11 -2.01 10.79
C PHE A 360 -15.96 -2.99 10.52
N GLN A 361 -15.29 -3.54 11.54
CA GLN A 361 -14.37 -4.65 11.34
C GLN A 361 -15.10 -5.89 10.78
N ASN A 362 -16.32 -6.16 11.28
CA ASN A 362 -17.16 -7.22 10.73
C ASN A 362 -17.53 -6.93 9.27
N MET A 363 -17.94 -5.70 8.95
CA MET A 363 -18.25 -5.29 7.56
C MET A 363 -17.05 -5.44 6.63
N MET A 364 -15.86 -4.99 7.06
CA MET A 364 -14.62 -5.15 6.28
C MET A 364 -14.29 -6.62 6.05
N GLY A 365 -14.51 -7.49 7.04
CA GLY A 365 -14.36 -8.94 6.91
C GLY A 365 -15.36 -9.57 5.93
N VAL A 366 -16.60 -9.08 5.89
CA VAL A 366 -17.60 -9.49 4.89
C VAL A 366 -17.14 -9.07 3.48
N LEU A 367 -16.69 -7.82 3.30
CA LEU A 367 -16.19 -7.35 2.01
C LEU A 367 -14.97 -8.16 1.53
N ASP A 368 -14.03 -8.47 2.44
CA ASP A 368 -12.87 -9.32 2.16
C ASP A 368 -13.27 -10.76 1.77
N SER A 369 -14.36 -11.28 2.35
CA SER A 369 -14.89 -12.61 2.04
C SER A 369 -15.59 -12.64 0.68
N LEU A 370 -16.33 -11.58 0.35
CA LEU A 370 -17.00 -11.40 -0.94
C LEU A 370 -16.03 -10.98 -2.06
N LYS A 371 -14.77 -10.63 -1.73
CA LYS A 371 -13.78 -10.06 -2.64
C LYS A 371 -14.25 -8.77 -3.30
N MET A 372 -14.96 -7.94 -2.54
CA MET A 372 -15.41 -6.62 -2.97
C MET A 372 -14.38 -5.56 -2.59
N CYS A 373 -14.14 -4.60 -3.49
CA CYS A 373 -13.35 -3.41 -3.16
C CYS A 373 -14.03 -2.64 -2.02
N LYS A 374 -13.23 -2.20 -1.06
CA LYS A 374 -13.65 -1.43 0.12
C LYS A 374 -13.82 0.04 -0.22
#